data_AF-A0A960CEJ0-F1
#
_entry.id   AF-A0A960CEJ0-F1
#
_cell.length_a   1.000
_cell.length_b   1.000
_cell.length_c   1.000
_cell.angle_alpha   90.00
_cell.angle_beta   90.00
_cell.angle_gamma   90.00
#
_symmetry.space_group_name_H-M   'P 1'
#
loop_
_entity.id
_entity.type
_entity.pdbx_description
1 polymer ?
#
loop_
_entity_poly.entity_id
_entity_poly.type
_entity_poly.pdbx_seq_one_letter_code
_entity_poly.pdbx_strand_id
1 'polypeptide(L)'
;MTVKKSRNKRIMIAVVASVAALSAILLQVVPWVSAYLGSNQQASTPITTTTTKPVLTIKPLPIRPVTSAFVTTPEQCPPPTPVPPDKPMRICDIDKTAVYELQPEAMRMQLIKVEAFRNPLTGVELVQMTMTPESAEEFSKFTATQVGKQVAFVRGGTVLWGPKITDPIDGTVLQLSGEKLTPEQAAEIARKMKDEA
;
A
#
# COMPACT_ATOMS: atom_id res chain seq x y z
N MET A 1 -51.04 14.90 17.19
CA MET A 1 -49.76 15.12 17.89
C MET A 1 -49.30 13.79 18.46
N THR A 2 -48.22 13.20 17.95
CA THR A 2 -47.69 11.92 18.47
C THR A 2 -46.16 11.98 18.42
N VAL A 3 -45.57 12.34 19.55
CA VAL A 3 -44.12 12.39 19.77
C VAL A 3 -43.64 10.97 20.07
N LYS A 4 -42.83 10.39 19.19
CA LYS A 4 -42.21 9.07 19.42
C LYS A 4 -40.79 9.27 19.97
N LYS A 5 -40.66 9.12 21.28
CA LYS A 5 -39.41 9.19 22.06
C LYS A 5 -38.60 7.89 21.87
N SER A 6 -37.51 7.92 21.11
CA SER A 6 -36.55 6.81 21.04
C SER A 6 -35.49 6.96 22.13
N ARG A 7 -35.22 5.86 22.84
CA ARG A 7 -34.29 5.78 23.98
C ARG A 7 -32.95 5.22 23.48
N ASN A 8 -31.89 6.01 23.58
CA ASN A 8 -30.51 5.60 23.30
C ASN A 8 -30.01 4.69 24.44
N LYS A 9 -29.67 3.44 24.12
CA LYS A 9 -28.99 2.52 25.05
C LYS A 9 -27.50 2.48 24.71
N ARG A 10 -26.68 2.91 25.67
CA ARG A 10 -25.21 2.83 25.65
C ARG A 10 -24.79 1.39 25.92
N ILE A 11 -23.99 0.79 25.04
CA ILE A 11 -23.43 -0.55 25.22
C ILE A 11 -22.01 -0.38 25.76
N MET A 12 -21.79 -0.87 26.99
CA MET A 12 -20.49 -0.98 27.65
C MET A 12 -19.82 -2.31 27.25
N ILE A 13 -18.56 -2.26 26.84
CA ILE A 13 -17.74 -3.46 26.56
C ILE A 13 -16.96 -3.80 27.85
N ALA A 14 -17.17 -5.01 28.36
CA ALA A 14 -16.49 -5.55 29.54
C ALA A 14 -15.18 -6.25 29.13
N VAL A 15 -14.09 -5.91 29.83
CA VAL A 15 -12.78 -6.56 29.77
C VAL A 15 -12.81 -7.78 30.68
N VAL A 16 -12.47 -8.96 30.15
CA VAL A 16 -12.26 -10.18 30.96
C VAL A 16 -10.78 -10.53 30.92
N ALA A 17 -10.10 -10.34 32.06
CA ALA A 17 -8.78 -10.88 32.33
C ALA A 17 -8.95 -12.18 33.13
N SER A 18 -8.49 -13.31 32.59
CA SER A 18 -8.47 -14.59 33.29
C SER A 18 -7.06 -14.91 33.79
N VAL A 19 -6.96 -14.94 35.12
CA VAL A 19 -5.85 -15.43 35.94
C VAL A 19 -5.81 -16.96 35.86
N ALA A 20 -4.62 -17.55 35.73
CA ALA A 20 -4.38 -18.96 36.03
C ALA A 20 -3.35 -19.06 37.17
N ALA A 21 -3.80 -19.61 38.29
CA ALA A 21 -3.06 -19.78 39.53
C ALA A 21 -2.45 -21.20 39.62
N LEU A 22 -1.18 -21.22 40.06
CA LEU A 22 -0.53 -22.11 41.04
C LEU A 22 -0.76 -23.64 40.99
N SER A 23 0.36 -24.37 40.89
CA SER A 23 0.56 -25.62 41.63
C SER A 23 2.00 -25.71 42.18
N ALA A 24 2.11 -25.83 43.50
CA ALA A 24 3.25 -26.35 44.27
C ALA A 24 2.80 -27.75 44.80
N ILE A 25 3.57 -28.75 45.21
CA ILE A 25 4.78 -28.90 46.05
C ILE A 25 5.22 -30.39 45.90
N LEU A 26 6.52 -30.76 46.01
CA LEU A 26 7.07 -31.78 46.95
C LEU A 26 8.50 -32.26 46.60
N LEU A 27 9.40 -32.03 47.55
CA LEU A 27 10.76 -32.58 47.70
C LEU A 27 10.71 -33.92 48.43
N GLN A 28 11.44 -34.93 47.96
CA GLN A 28 12.06 -36.00 48.76
C GLN A 28 13.37 -36.50 48.11
N VAL A 29 14.39 -36.64 48.95
CA VAL A 29 15.78 -37.18 48.82
C VAL A 29 15.77 -38.72 48.59
N VAL A 30 16.76 -39.43 48.03
CA VAL A 30 18.16 -39.76 48.49
C VAL A 30 18.95 -40.46 47.32
N PRO A 31 20.25 -40.87 47.41
CA PRO A 31 21.30 -40.50 46.44
C PRO A 31 22.14 -41.68 45.85
N TRP A 32 23.23 -41.33 45.14
CA TRP A 32 24.49 -42.05 44.83
C TRP A 32 24.77 -42.53 43.38
N VAL A 33 25.73 -41.80 42.79
CA VAL A 33 26.88 -42.27 41.97
C VAL A 33 26.62 -42.73 40.54
N SER A 34 27.05 -41.92 39.56
CA SER A 34 28.23 -42.22 38.74
C SER A 34 28.59 -41.05 37.84
N ALA A 35 29.88 -40.74 37.81
CA ALA A 35 30.50 -39.72 36.98
C ALA A 35 30.28 -39.97 35.49
N TYR A 36 29.62 -39.04 34.81
CA TYR A 36 29.86 -38.72 33.40
C TYR A 36 29.75 -37.20 33.24
N LEU A 37 30.88 -36.52 33.53
CA LEU A 37 31.10 -35.13 33.14
C LEU A 37 31.34 -35.10 31.62
N GLY A 38 30.26 -35.20 30.86
CA GLY A 38 30.21 -34.77 29.46
C GLY A 38 29.54 -33.40 29.44
N SER A 39 30.34 -32.33 29.44
CA SER A 39 29.83 -30.97 29.25
C SER A 39 29.26 -30.83 27.84
N ASN A 40 27.96 -31.08 27.66
CA ASN A 40 27.25 -30.53 26.51
C ASN A 40 26.95 -29.06 26.81
N GLN A 41 28.00 -28.23 26.74
CA GLN A 41 27.82 -26.82 26.44
C GLN A 41 27.32 -26.75 25.00
N GLN A 42 26.00 -26.82 24.85
CA GLN A 42 25.34 -26.42 23.62
C GLN A 42 25.52 -24.89 23.55
N ALA A 43 26.66 -24.49 22.99
CA ALA A 43 26.91 -23.10 22.62
C ALA A 43 25.82 -22.72 21.62
N SER A 44 24.82 -21.97 22.08
CA SER A 44 23.88 -21.29 21.22
C SER A 44 24.67 -20.31 20.35
N THR A 45 25.02 -20.74 19.15
CA THR A 45 25.57 -19.84 18.12
C THR A 45 24.60 -18.68 17.92
N PRO A 46 25.06 -17.42 18.00
CA PRO A 46 24.22 -16.29 17.61
C PRO A 46 23.93 -16.43 16.11
N ILE A 47 22.69 -16.76 15.78
CA ILE A 47 22.17 -16.66 14.41
C ILE A 47 22.24 -15.20 14.02
N THR A 48 23.24 -14.86 13.21
CA THR A 48 23.32 -13.56 12.54
C THR A 48 22.22 -13.57 11.47
N THR A 49 21.05 -13.02 11.80
CA THR A 49 20.03 -12.73 10.78
C THR A 49 20.60 -11.65 9.87
N THR A 50 21.17 -12.07 8.75
CA THR A 50 21.51 -11.15 7.67
C THR A 50 20.19 -10.69 7.05
N THR A 51 19.69 -9.53 7.50
CA THR A 51 18.63 -8.80 6.82
C THR A 51 19.17 -8.42 5.45
N THR A 52 18.93 -9.30 4.48
CA THR A 52 19.19 -9.01 3.08
C THR A 52 18.10 -8.03 2.66
N LYS A 53 18.48 -6.80 2.33
CA LYS A 53 17.57 -5.79 1.78
C LYS A 53 16.79 -6.46 0.62
N PRO A 54 15.44 -6.40 0.60
CA PRO A 54 14.66 -7.02 -0.45
C PRO A 54 15.15 -6.57 -1.83
N VAL A 55 15.34 -7.51 -2.75
CA VAL A 55 15.67 -7.19 -4.14
C VAL A 55 14.46 -6.46 -4.73
N LEU A 56 14.65 -5.18 -5.05
CA LEU A 56 13.63 -4.35 -5.67
C LEU A 56 13.59 -4.72 -7.15
N THR A 57 12.59 -5.49 -7.55
CA THR A 57 12.41 -5.85 -8.96
C THR A 57 11.59 -4.76 -9.66
N ILE A 58 10.52 -4.26 -9.03
CA ILE A 58 9.59 -3.30 -9.66
C ILE A 58 10.28 -1.96 -9.96
N LYS A 59 10.23 -1.52 -11.22
CA LYS A 59 10.73 -0.19 -11.62
C LYS A 59 10.00 0.92 -10.84
N PRO A 60 10.71 1.95 -10.33
CA PRO A 60 10.08 3.09 -9.67
C PRO A 60 8.96 3.70 -10.52
N LEU A 61 7.80 3.97 -9.91
CA LEU A 61 6.61 4.50 -10.56
C LEU A 61 6.60 6.03 -10.53
N PRO A 62 6.70 6.72 -11.68
CA PRO A 62 6.59 8.18 -11.75
C PRO A 62 5.25 8.70 -11.24
N ILE A 63 5.31 9.75 -10.42
CA ILE A 63 4.15 10.49 -9.95
C ILE A 63 4.27 11.95 -10.42
N ARG A 64 3.18 12.46 -11.00
CA ARG A 64 3.11 13.81 -11.56
C ARG A 64 1.89 14.56 -11.00
N PRO A 65 2.03 15.81 -10.54
CA PRO A 65 0.88 16.66 -10.28
C PRO A 65 0.07 16.91 -11.55
N VAL A 66 -1.26 16.91 -11.44
CA VAL A 66 -2.19 17.21 -12.53
C VAL A 66 -2.54 18.69 -12.47
N THR A 67 -2.40 19.39 -13.60
CA THR A 67 -2.86 20.78 -13.75
C THR A 67 -4.33 20.82 -14.19
N SER A 68 -4.71 19.94 -15.11
CA SER A 68 -6.11 19.78 -15.54
C SER A 68 -6.36 18.40 -16.14
N ALA A 69 -7.61 17.96 -16.11
CA ALA A 69 -8.07 16.74 -16.76
C ALA A 69 -9.39 17.02 -17.49
N PHE A 70 -9.52 16.51 -18.71
CA PHE A 70 -10.71 16.69 -19.56
C PHE A 70 -11.19 15.36 -20.10
N VAL A 71 -12.50 15.20 -20.24
CA VAL A 71 -13.08 14.06 -20.98
C VAL A 71 -12.59 14.14 -22.43
N THR A 72 -12.22 13.00 -23.00
CA THR A 72 -11.71 12.89 -24.36
C THR A 72 -12.30 11.67 -25.07
N THR A 73 -12.07 11.56 -26.37
CA THR A 73 -12.24 10.32 -27.13
C THR A 73 -10.88 9.77 -27.57
N PRO A 74 -10.79 8.48 -27.96
CA PRO A 74 -9.55 7.87 -28.43
C PRO A 74 -8.85 8.60 -29.58
N GLU A 75 -9.62 9.21 -30.49
CA GLU A 75 -9.12 9.94 -31.66
C GLU A 75 -8.46 11.28 -31.28
N GLN A 76 -8.84 11.82 -30.12
CA GLN A 76 -8.35 13.09 -29.59
C GLN A 76 -7.14 12.92 -28.66
N CYS A 77 -6.75 11.67 -28.38
CA CYS A 77 -5.57 11.40 -27.57
C CYS A 77 -4.28 11.77 -28.31
N PRO A 78 -3.35 12.48 -27.66
CA PRO A 78 -2.06 12.78 -28.27
C PRO A 78 -1.31 11.48 -28.59
N PRO A 79 -0.51 11.47 -29.67
CA PRO A 79 0.29 10.30 -29.99
C PRO A 79 1.27 9.99 -28.84
N PRO A 80 1.60 8.71 -28.59
CA PRO A 80 2.62 8.34 -27.61
C PRO A 80 3.94 9.06 -27.92
N THR A 81 4.45 9.80 -26.95
CA THR A 81 5.73 10.50 -27.03
C THR A 81 6.65 10.01 -25.90
N PRO A 82 7.98 10.18 -26.03
CA PRO A 82 8.90 9.93 -24.92
C PRO A 82 8.42 10.64 -23.64
N VAL A 83 8.70 10.05 -22.48
CA VAL A 83 8.25 10.56 -21.17
C VAL A 83 9.44 11.23 -20.44
N PRO A 84 9.84 12.47 -20.81
CA PRO A 84 10.94 13.17 -20.14
C PRO A 84 10.53 13.55 -18.70
N PRO A 85 11.36 13.26 -17.67
CA PRO A 85 11.02 13.54 -16.28
C PRO A 85 10.89 15.03 -15.97
N ASP A 86 11.66 15.89 -16.64
CA ASP A 86 11.79 17.32 -16.33
C ASP A 86 10.81 18.22 -17.11
N LYS A 87 9.98 17.66 -18.00
CA LYS A 87 9.03 18.45 -18.82
C LYS A 87 7.58 18.15 -18.45
N PRO A 88 6.69 19.15 -18.59
CA PRO A 88 5.26 18.91 -18.56
C PRO A 88 4.84 18.01 -19.73
N MET A 89 3.70 17.36 -19.58
CA MET A 89 3.19 16.40 -20.56
C MET A 89 1.68 16.47 -20.71
N ARG A 90 1.19 16.10 -21.89
CA ARG A 90 -0.23 15.88 -22.14
C ARG A 90 -0.43 14.45 -22.60
N ILE A 91 -1.12 13.64 -21.82
CA ILE A 91 -1.30 12.20 -22.07
C ILE A 91 -2.69 11.71 -21.65
N CYS A 92 -3.16 10.62 -22.25
CA CYS A 92 -4.43 10.00 -21.89
C CYS A 92 -4.31 8.97 -20.77
N ASP A 93 -5.45 8.67 -20.15
CA ASP A 93 -5.62 7.47 -19.34
C ASP A 93 -5.61 6.19 -20.18
N ILE A 94 -5.66 5.06 -19.47
CA ILE A 94 -5.62 3.72 -20.07
C ILE A 94 -6.79 3.46 -21.03
N ASP A 95 -7.98 3.94 -20.68
CA ASP A 95 -9.21 3.71 -21.45
C ASP A 95 -9.44 4.79 -22.51
N LYS A 96 -8.55 5.78 -22.59
CA LYS A 96 -8.66 6.95 -23.48
C LYS A 96 -9.97 7.71 -23.31
N THR A 97 -10.44 7.80 -22.06
CA THR A 97 -11.65 8.52 -21.67
C THR A 97 -11.35 9.89 -21.08
N ALA A 98 -10.11 10.10 -20.62
CA ALA A 98 -9.64 11.39 -20.14
C ALA A 98 -8.23 11.72 -20.65
N VAL A 99 -8.01 13.01 -20.96
CA VAL A 99 -6.69 13.58 -21.26
C VAL A 99 -6.26 14.47 -20.10
N TYR A 100 -5.01 14.31 -19.68
CA TYR A 100 -4.42 14.99 -18.52
C TYR A 100 -3.30 15.92 -18.97
N GLU A 101 -3.28 17.12 -18.39
CA GLU A 101 -2.14 18.02 -18.43
C GLU A 101 -1.35 17.86 -17.14
N LEU A 102 -0.11 17.41 -17.26
CA LEU A 102 0.75 17.00 -16.17
C LEU A 102 1.94 17.94 -16.05
N GLN A 103 2.30 18.24 -14.80
CA GLN A 103 3.57 18.89 -14.50
C GLN A 103 4.75 17.95 -14.71
N PRO A 104 6.01 18.44 -14.61
CA PRO A 104 7.18 17.57 -14.47
C PRO A 104 7.00 16.52 -13.37
N GLU A 105 7.78 15.45 -13.48
CA GLU A 105 7.83 14.41 -12.47
C GLU A 105 8.23 14.99 -11.12
N ALA A 106 7.38 14.77 -10.11
CA ALA A 106 7.64 15.26 -8.76
C ALA A 106 8.43 14.25 -7.94
N MET A 107 8.17 12.95 -8.14
CA MET A 107 8.88 11.86 -7.48
C MET A 107 8.69 10.54 -8.23
N ARG A 108 9.48 9.54 -7.83
CA ARG A 108 9.27 8.13 -8.23
C ARG A 108 9.03 7.29 -7.01
N MET A 109 7.89 6.61 -6.99
CA MET A 109 7.53 5.72 -5.90
C MET A 109 8.15 4.34 -6.11
N GLN A 110 8.99 3.89 -5.18
CA GLN A 110 9.57 2.56 -5.21
C GLN A 110 8.59 1.53 -4.62
N LEU A 111 8.05 0.70 -5.50
CA LEU A 111 7.10 -0.35 -5.14
C LEU A 111 7.82 -1.67 -4.85
N ILE A 112 7.24 -2.47 -3.96
CA ILE A 112 7.65 -3.85 -3.67
C ILE A 112 6.54 -4.86 -4.01
N LYS A 113 5.29 -4.41 -4.07
CA LYS A 113 4.15 -5.27 -4.41
C LYS A 113 3.05 -4.43 -5.07
N VAL A 114 2.38 -5.01 -6.06
CA VAL A 114 1.13 -4.46 -6.62
C VAL A 114 0.17 -5.62 -6.84
N GLU A 115 -1.10 -5.47 -6.46
CA GLU A 115 -2.11 -6.51 -6.63
C GLU A 115 -3.47 -5.89 -6.93
N ALA A 116 -4.24 -6.55 -7.80
CA ALA A 116 -5.64 -6.25 -7.99
C ALA A 116 -6.47 -7.34 -7.29
N PHE A 117 -7.49 -6.93 -6.53
CA PHE A 117 -8.42 -7.87 -5.92
C PHE A 117 -9.76 -7.20 -5.63
N ARG A 118 -10.80 -8.03 -5.56
CA ARG A 118 -12.12 -7.61 -5.10
C ARG A 118 -12.18 -7.71 -3.58
N ASN A 119 -12.54 -6.63 -2.90
CA ASN A 119 -12.77 -6.68 -1.46
C ASN A 119 -14.04 -7.53 -1.19
N PRO A 120 -13.96 -8.65 -0.45
CA PRO A 120 -15.10 -9.53 -0.23
C PRO A 120 -16.18 -8.93 0.68
N LEU A 121 -15.84 -7.91 1.47
CA LEU A 121 -16.77 -7.25 2.38
C LEU A 121 -17.58 -6.15 1.68
N THR A 122 -16.95 -5.40 0.79
CA THR A 122 -17.58 -4.25 0.12
C THR A 122 -17.96 -4.54 -1.33
N GLY A 123 -17.41 -5.59 -1.93
CA GLY A 123 -17.59 -5.94 -3.34
C GLY A 123 -16.87 -5.00 -4.31
N VAL A 124 -16.08 -4.04 -3.82
CA VAL A 124 -15.36 -3.03 -4.60
C VAL A 124 -14.05 -3.60 -5.13
N GLU A 125 -13.73 -3.31 -6.39
CA GLU A 125 -12.44 -3.63 -6.99
C GLU A 125 -11.36 -2.67 -6.49
N LEU A 126 -10.21 -3.22 -6.10
CA LEU A 126 -9.09 -2.48 -5.55
C LEU A 126 -7.81 -2.80 -6.31
N VAL A 127 -6.95 -1.79 -6.45
CA VAL A 127 -5.53 -1.99 -6.74
C VAL A 127 -4.73 -1.58 -5.51
N GLN A 128 -4.07 -2.54 -4.88
CA GLN A 128 -3.21 -2.31 -3.73
C GLN A 128 -1.76 -2.22 -4.17
N MET A 129 -1.06 -1.20 -3.70
CA MET A 129 0.36 -1.00 -3.89
C MET A 129 1.04 -1.01 -2.53
N THR A 130 2.15 -1.73 -2.41
CA THR A 130 3.05 -1.67 -1.27
C THR A 130 4.35 -1.05 -1.71
N MET A 131 4.80 -0.03 -0.99
CA MET A 131 6.04 0.70 -1.26
C MET A 131 7.09 0.42 -0.20
N THR A 132 8.37 0.68 -0.53
CA THR A 132 9.45 0.67 0.46
C THR A 132 9.22 1.74 1.53
N PRO A 133 9.71 1.57 2.77
CA PRO A 133 9.59 2.60 3.82
C PRO A 133 10.11 3.98 3.39
N GLU A 134 11.24 4.03 2.69
CA GLU A 134 11.85 5.28 2.23
C GLU A 134 10.93 6.02 1.24
N SER A 135 10.41 5.28 0.25
CA SER A 135 9.44 5.83 -0.69
C SER A 135 8.12 6.23 -0.04
N ALA A 136 7.70 5.56 1.05
CA ALA A 136 6.49 5.93 1.80
C ALA A 136 6.67 7.28 2.49
N GLU A 137 7.84 7.51 3.09
CA GLU A 137 8.17 8.78 3.73
C GLU A 137 8.19 9.93 2.71
N GLU A 138 8.82 9.72 1.55
CA GLU A 138 8.81 10.69 0.46
C GLU A 138 7.40 10.97 -0.06
N PHE A 139 6.59 9.93 -0.24
CA PHE A 139 5.21 10.06 -0.72
C PHE A 139 4.32 10.78 0.30
N SER A 140 4.52 10.54 1.59
CA SER A 140 3.82 11.25 2.68
C SER A 140 4.13 12.75 2.66
N LYS A 141 5.42 13.12 2.59
CA LYS A 141 5.86 14.51 2.44
C LYS A 141 5.29 15.17 1.19
N PHE A 142 5.31 14.46 0.07
CA PHE A 142 4.75 14.95 -1.19
C PHE A 142 3.25 15.20 -1.06
N THR A 143 2.46 14.20 -0.64
CA THR A 143 1.00 14.30 -0.56
C THR A 143 0.52 15.37 0.42
N ALA A 144 1.27 15.64 1.50
CA ALA A 144 0.98 16.75 2.40
C ALA A 144 0.95 18.11 1.69
N THR A 145 1.72 18.29 0.61
CA THR A 145 1.73 19.52 -0.22
C THR A 145 0.71 19.50 -1.36
N GLN A 146 0.05 18.36 -1.58
CA GLN A 146 -0.88 18.13 -2.68
C GLN A 146 -2.34 17.98 -2.23
N VAL A 147 -2.65 18.22 -0.95
CA VAL A 147 -4.02 18.20 -0.46
C VAL A 147 -4.91 19.12 -1.29
N GLY A 148 -6.05 18.60 -1.73
CA GLY A 148 -7.00 19.26 -2.60
C GLY A 148 -6.65 19.21 -4.09
N LYS A 149 -5.48 18.70 -4.47
CA LYS A 149 -5.02 18.58 -5.86
C LYS A 149 -5.12 17.14 -6.36
N GLN A 150 -5.06 16.99 -7.68
CA GLN A 150 -5.03 15.68 -8.33
C GLN A 150 -3.58 15.32 -8.68
N VAL A 151 -3.23 14.06 -8.49
CA VAL A 151 -1.93 13.50 -8.86
C VAL A 151 -2.14 12.36 -9.84
N ALA A 152 -1.18 12.10 -10.71
CA ALA A 152 -1.22 11.03 -11.70
C ALA A 152 -0.07 10.06 -11.50
N PHE A 153 -0.42 8.77 -11.47
CA PHE A 153 0.52 7.66 -11.56
C PHE A 153 0.72 7.34 -13.04
N VAL A 154 1.95 7.48 -13.54
CA VAL A 154 2.24 7.44 -14.97
C VAL A 154 3.21 6.31 -15.30
N ARG A 155 2.92 5.56 -16.35
CA ARG A 155 3.88 4.61 -16.93
C ARG A 155 3.65 4.44 -18.43
N GLY A 156 4.75 4.32 -19.18
CA GLY A 156 4.68 4.07 -20.62
C GLY A 156 3.91 5.15 -21.42
N GLY A 157 3.87 6.39 -20.93
CA GLY A 157 3.13 7.48 -21.59
C GLY A 157 1.62 7.45 -21.35
N THR A 158 1.16 6.71 -20.34
CA THR A 158 -0.27 6.58 -19.98
C THR A 158 -0.48 6.91 -18.51
N VAL A 159 -1.57 7.61 -18.20
CA VAL A 159 -2.05 7.76 -16.82
C VAL A 159 -2.73 6.47 -16.41
N LEU A 160 -2.13 5.77 -15.44
CA LEU A 160 -2.69 4.52 -14.91
C LEU A 160 -3.78 4.81 -13.86
N TRP A 161 -3.58 5.86 -13.08
CA TRP A 161 -4.51 6.29 -12.04
C TRP A 161 -4.32 7.76 -11.72
N GLY A 162 -5.42 8.47 -11.42
CA GLY A 162 -5.40 9.92 -11.21
C GLY A 162 -6.26 10.39 -10.03
N PRO A 163 -5.96 10.04 -8.76
CA PRO A 163 -6.84 10.37 -7.65
C PRO A 163 -6.64 11.83 -7.20
N LYS A 164 -7.69 12.39 -6.60
CA LYS A 164 -7.57 13.61 -5.81
C LYS A 164 -7.03 13.25 -4.43
N ILE A 165 -6.01 13.95 -3.97
CA ILE A 165 -5.47 13.81 -2.62
C ILE A 165 -6.39 14.61 -1.69
N THR A 166 -7.13 13.92 -0.82
CA THR A 166 -8.02 14.58 0.16
C THR A 166 -7.31 14.88 1.47
N ASP A 167 -6.34 14.04 1.84
CA ASP A 167 -5.57 14.12 3.06
C ASP A 167 -4.14 13.62 2.79
N PRO A 168 -3.15 14.02 3.62
CA PRO A 168 -1.81 13.45 3.56
C PRO A 168 -1.86 11.93 3.71
N ILE A 169 -1.06 11.21 2.92
CA ILE A 169 -1.03 9.74 2.93
C ILE A 169 0.20 9.29 3.70
N ASP A 170 -0.01 8.83 4.93
CA ASP A 170 1.03 8.25 5.77
C ASP A 170 0.84 6.74 5.87
N GLY A 171 1.70 5.99 5.18
CA GLY A 171 1.65 4.53 5.17
C GLY A 171 2.40 3.90 3.99
N THR A 172 2.81 2.65 4.18
CA THR A 172 3.52 1.86 3.17
C THR A 172 2.58 1.13 2.21
N VAL A 173 1.27 1.13 2.49
CA VAL A 173 0.25 0.47 1.66
C VAL A 173 -0.74 1.52 1.19
N LEU A 174 -0.94 1.58 -0.12
CA LEU A 174 -1.94 2.42 -0.76
C LEU A 174 -2.96 1.55 -1.48
N GLN A 175 -4.24 1.84 -1.29
CA GLN A 175 -5.33 1.19 -1.99
C GLN A 175 -6.01 2.19 -2.92
N LEU A 176 -6.09 1.84 -4.19
CA LEU A 176 -6.75 2.60 -5.23
C LEU A 176 -8.11 1.97 -5.49
N SER A 177 -9.15 2.80 -5.50
CA SER A 177 -10.53 2.40 -5.75
C SER A 177 -11.25 3.48 -6.54
N GLY A 178 -12.23 3.09 -7.36
CA GLY A 178 -13.05 4.04 -8.11
C GLY A 178 -14.44 3.50 -8.38
N GLU A 179 -15.41 4.39 -8.52
CA GLU A 179 -16.82 4.05 -8.71
C GLU A 179 -17.07 3.18 -9.96
N LYS A 180 -16.25 3.34 -10.99
CA LYS A 180 -16.37 2.64 -12.29
C LYS A 180 -15.22 1.68 -12.57
N LEU A 181 -14.43 1.33 -11.55
CA LEU A 181 -13.30 0.42 -11.72
C LEU A 181 -13.79 -1.02 -11.89
N THR A 182 -13.60 -1.61 -13.06
CA THR A 182 -13.92 -3.04 -13.31
C THR A 182 -12.78 -3.96 -12.88
N PRO A 183 -13.03 -5.27 -12.70
CA PRO A 183 -11.97 -6.23 -12.37
C PRO A 183 -10.87 -6.28 -13.42
N GLU A 184 -11.23 -6.21 -14.71
CA GLU A 184 -10.28 -6.25 -15.83
C GLU A 184 -9.42 -5.00 -15.84
N GLN A 185 -10.02 -3.82 -15.60
CA GLN A 185 -9.28 -2.57 -15.48
C GLN A 185 -8.33 -2.59 -14.27
N ALA A 186 -8.79 -3.07 -13.11
CA ALA A 186 -7.95 -3.17 -11.92
C ALA A 186 -6.74 -4.10 -12.17
N ALA A 187 -6.97 -5.26 -12.80
CA ALA A 187 -5.92 -6.20 -13.16
C ALA A 187 -4.91 -5.60 -14.15
N GLU A 188 -5.38 -4.88 -15.17
CA GLU A 188 -4.50 -4.24 -16.14
C GLU A 188 -3.72 -3.07 -15.53
N ILE A 189 -4.34 -2.25 -14.67
CA ILE A 189 -3.64 -1.20 -13.91
C ILE A 189 -2.52 -1.81 -13.06
N ALA A 190 -2.84 -2.87 -12.30
CA ALA A 190 -1.87 -3.56 -11.46
C ALA A 190 -0.73 -4.16 -12.29
N ARG A 191 -1.04 -4.76 -13.44
CA ARG A 191 -0.04 -5.30 -14.37
C ARG A 191 0.89 -4.20 -14.90
N LYS A 192 0.34 -3.10 -15.43
CA LYS A 192 1.13 -1.98 -15.91
C LYS A 192 1.99 -1.37 -14.81
N MET A 193 1.47 -1.21 -13.59
CA MET A 193 2.24 -0.72 -12.43
C MET A 193 3.37 -1.67 -12.00
N LYS A 194 3.29 -2.96 -12.31
CA LYS A 194 4.39 -3.90 -12.11
C LYS A 194 5.45 -3.77 -13.17
N ASP A 195 5.06 -3.66 -14.45
CA ASP A 195 5.95 -3.80 -15.62
C ASP A 195 7.32 -3.14 -15.36
N GLU A 196 8.28 -4.01 -15.07
CA GLU A 196 9.71 -3.78 -15.10
C GLU A 196 10.05 -3.69 -16.57
N ALA A 197 10.72 -2.61 -16.99
CA ALA A 197 11.24 -2.57 -18.34
C ALA A 197 12.35 -3.61 -18.47
#